data_AF-B5WYS2-F1
#
_entry.id   AF-B5WYS2-F1
#
_cell.length_a   1.000
_cell.length_b   1.000
_cell.length_c   1.000
_cell.angle_alpha   90.00
_cell.angle_beta   90.00
_cell.angle_gamma   90.00
#
_symmetry.space_group_name_H-M   'P 1'
#
loop_
_entity.id
_entity.type
_entity.pdbx_description
1 polymer ?
#
loop_
_entity_poly.entity_id
_entity_poly.type
_entity_poly.pdbx_seq_one_letter_code
_entity_poly.pdbx_strand_id
1 'polypeptide(L)'
;FSIFSNNVTGKQTENNPNSSTSEVRSSDDSTILNNRKTHIKNFLKPDSTRITLTAEEVLNVHQQSVLDKILIPNQTRLSLNDVVLTFAPTKHLVAAASTTASNLEGKVTYEHTTSTIAQLNSLLKSTNTAIILTSEESRNPNHRSVLNKVLNPGQNLSPEMVNISFNSSTSELKIAVASSCCTITGSEVVFNQISVTQDLSNFTKTPTDQAITVTQAESTNPTQVTVNKFLQTAGSLTVGTDVTITFNANERKATLAVVANSTRAQGDNVVFTNVTVTVEKQDLSTFTHDNKNKAITITQAESTTPTQDTLNKFLQTAGSLTVGTDVTITFNANERKATLTATPNSTQAKGNVVFTNVTVEKQDLSNFTKPTTETITVTQAEVTSKDQNALNKFLKQAGSLTVNTDATIEFDTTNKKATLTAAQNSTKAQGSVVFTNVTVEKPALSQKLTEKELGQINARTQAAVKAAMLSKNTNLQNVDQNRFTITLDTDASKSNAKVTHPDFAGEVEVSFSVQLKLESILTSTQRDLGKLPERSVDAVRKALLTKKIISSLTPEQQQHLKIELIENKNEADISSSDFSGTIRITFSVQSY
;
A
#
# COMPACT_ATOMS: atom_id res chain seq x y z
N PHE A 1 0.26 -42.00 46.26
CA PHE A 1 0.93 -43.20 45.77
C PHE A 1 2.39 -43.16 46.18
N SER A 2 2.88 -44.32 46.55
CA SER A 2 4.20 -44.70 47.04
C SER A 2 5.42 -44.35 46.15
N ILE A 3 6.59 -44.34 46.80
CA ILE A 3 7.86 -45.00 46.41
C ILE A 3 8.95 -44.21 45.61
N PHE A 4 10.06 -44.01 46.34
CA PHE A 4 11.49 -44.07 45.96
C PHE A 4 12.07 -43.03 44.97
N SER A 5 13.38 -42.73 44.93
CA SER A 5 14.55 -42.78 45.85
C SER A 5 15.80 -42.94 44.97
N ASN A 6 16.71 -41.96 45.00
CA ASN A 6 18.18 -42.09 44.82
C ASN A 6 18.68 -42.75 43.47
N ASN A 7 19.97 -42.79 43.11
CA ASN A 7 21.22 -42.55 43.85
C ASN A 7 22.44 -42.33 42.90
N VAL A 8 23.66 -42.33 43.49
CA VAL A 8 25.00 -42.55 42.88
C VAL A 8 25.70 -41.28 42.32
N THR A 9 26.96 -40.96 42.64
CA THR A 9 27.99 -41.75 43.38
C THR A 9 29.43 -41.50 42.85
N GLY A 10 30.40 -41.09 43.70
CA GLY A 10 31.86 -41.28 43.50
C GLY A 10 32.68 -40.00 43.62
N LYS A 11 33.78 -39.92 44.40
CA LYS A 11 34.46 -40.88 45.30
C LYS A 11 34.91 -40.12 46.59
N GLN A 12 35.20 -40.67 47.79
CA GLN A 12 35.89 -41.90 48.22
C GLN A 12 37.40 -41.93 47.85
N THR A 13 38.36 -42.41 48.65
CA THR A 13 38.38 -43.12 49.97
C THR A 13 39.45 -42.47 50.92
N GLU A 14 39.92 -42.92 52.11
CA GLU A 14 39.72 -44.11 53.00
C GLU A 14 40.33 -43.91 54.43
N ASN A 15 39.97 -44.82 55.36
CA ASN A 15 40.74 -45.40 56.49
C ASN A 15 41.15 -44.66 57.81
N ASN A 16 41.24 -45.53 58.83
CA ASN A 16 41.44 -45.40 60.30
C ASN A 16 42.90 -45.90 60.65
N PRO A 17 43.38 -46.13 61.91
CA PRO A 17 42.81 -45.90 63.25
C PRO A 17 43.77 -45.41 64.39
N ASN A 18 43.18 -45.15 65.58
CA ASN A 18 43.70 -45.40 66.95
C ASN A 18 44.91 -44.65 67.61
N SER A 19 44.63 -44.18 68.85
CA SER A 19 45.40 -44.42 70.09
C SER A 19 46.62 -43.54 70.52
N SER A 20 46.36 -42.73 71.56
CA SER A 20 47.14 -42.55 72.81
C SER A 20 48.42 -41.68 72.91
N THR A 21 48.29 -40.66 73.79
CA THR A 21 49.21 -40.20 74.87
C THR A 21 50.61 -39.62 74.60
N SER A 22 50.81 -38.41 75.17
CA SER A 22 52.08 -37.83 75.69
C SER A 22 53.13 -37.40 74.64
N GLU A 23 54.03 -36.43 74.86
CA GLU A 23 54.56 -35.81 76.10
C GLU A 23 54.61 -34.25 76.05
N VAL A 24 55.24 -33.63 77.06
CA VAL A 24 55.38 -32.17 77.28
C VAL A 24 56.86 -31.79 77.35
N ARG A 25 57.29 -30.70 76.68
CA ARG A 25 58.20 -29.69 77.29
C ARG A 25 58.40 -28.38 76.53
N SER A 26 58.67 -27.34 77.33
CA SER A 26 59.10 -25.99 76.95
C SER A 26 60.51 -25.97 76.36
N SER A 27 60.80 -24.91 75.60
CA SER A 27 62.03 -24.14 75.77
C SER A 27 61.72 -22.65 75.60
N ASP A 28 62.23 -21.83 76.53
CA ASP A 28 61.85 -20.44 76.71
C ASP A 28 62.78 -19.41 76.03
N ASP A 29 62.23 -18.19 75.91
CA ASP A 29 62.87 -16.92 76.31
C ASP A 29 63.29 -15.88 75.24
N SER A 30 63.24 -14.60 75.67
CA SER A 30 63.58 -13.35 74.98
C SER A 30 62.73 -13.00 73.75
N THR A 31 61.93 -11.91 73.74
CA THR A 31 62.15 -10.59 74.36
C THR A 31 60.87 -9.94 74.87
N ILE A 32 60.95 -9.32 76.05
CA ILE A 32 59.85 -8.55 76.65
C ILE A 32 59.76 -7.15 76.03
N LEU A 33 58.65 -6.85 75.35
CA LEU A 33 58.18 -5.48 75.12
C LEU A 33 56.73 -5.36 75.58
N ASN A 34 56.42 -4.29 76.33
CA ASN A 34 55.18 -4.17 77.11
C ASN A 34 53.89 -4.17 76.25
N ASN A 35 53.25 -5.34 76.11
CA ASN A 35 51.80 -5.44 75.86
C ASN A 35 50.97 -5.16 77.15
N ARG A 36 51.40 -4.20 77.96
CA ARG A 36 50.59 -3.63 79.04
C ARG A 36 49.58 -2.68 78.42
N LYS A 37 48.41 -3.20 78.09
CA LYS A 37 47.25 -2.38 77.71
C LYS A 37 47.01 -1.31 78.78
N THR A 38 46.75 -0.08 78.36
CA THR A 38 46.49 1.01 79.31
C THR A 38 45.01 1.02 79.66
N HIS A 39 44.70 0.83 80.94
CA HIS A 39 43.32 0.80 81.39
C HIS A 39 42.65 2.18 81.17
N ILE A 40 41.49 2.18 80.52
CA ILE A 40 40.75 3.38 80.06
C ILE A 40 40.53 4.44 81.16
N LYS A 41 40.41 4.02 82.44
CA LYS A 41 40.26 4.93 83.59
C LYS A 41 41.39 5.96 83.74
N ASN A 42 42.56 5.73 83.14
CA ASN A 42 43.68 6.67 83.17
C ASN A 42 43.46 7.91 82.28
N PHE A 43 42.45 7.88 81.40
CA PHE A 43 42.08 8.97 80.49
C PHE A 43 40.75 9.64 80.87
N LEU A 44 40.00 9.04 81.79
CA LEU A 44 38.64 9.40 82.18
C LEU A 44 38.56 9.95 83.61
N LYS A 45 37.54 10.76 83.88
CA LYS A 45 37.19 11.24 85.24
C LYS A 45 36.81 10.05 86.13
N PRO A 46 37.03 10.12 87.46
CA PRO A 46 36.66 9.05 88.40
C PRO A 46 35.19 8.62 88.30
N ASP A 47 34.93 7.34 88.53
CA ASP A 47 33.60 6.70 88.65
C ASP A 47 32.56 7.50 89.47
N SER A 48 33.00 8.05 90.59
CA SER A 48 32.24 8.88 91.52
C SER A 48 31.84 10.26 90.97
N THR A 49 32.32 10.66 89.80
CA THR A 49 31.98 11.92 89.15
C THR A 49 30.50 11.97 88.78
N ARG A 50 29.81 13.07 89.14
CA ARG A 50 28.46 13.35 88.63
C ARG A 50 28.49 13.67 87.14
N ILE A 51 27.79 12.88 86.34
CA ILE A 51 27.62 13.09 84.90
C ILE A 51 26.16 13.42 84.62
N THR A 52 25.91 14.48 83.84
CA THR A 52 24.55 14.89 83.43
C THR A 52 24.36 14.70 81.93
N LEU A 53 23.39 13.86 81.55
CA LEU A 53 23.04 13.56 80.15
C LEU A 53 21.67 14.17 79.78
N THR A 54 21.59 14.79 78.60
CA THR A 54 20.34 15.23 77.99
C THR A 54 19.59 14.06 77.34
N ALA A 55 18.33 14.26 76.97
CA ALA A 55 17.53 13.22 76.31
C ALA A 55 18.12 12.75 74.97
N GLU A 56 18.73 13.65 74.20
CA GLU A 56 19.43 13.33 72.96
C GLU A 56 20.70 12.49 73.21
N GLU A 57 21.47 12.83 74.26
CA GLU A 57 22.64 12.07 74.70
C GLU A 57 22.31 10.72 75.35
N VAL A 58 21.10 10.52 75.85
CA VAL A 58 20.64 9.20 76.29
C VAL A 58 20.22 8.36 75.09
N LEU A 59 19.60 8.97 74.07
CA LEU A 59 19.14 8.29 72.86
C LEU A 59 20.31 7.90 71.93
N ASN A 60 21.34 8.75 71.82
CA ASN A 60 22.56 8.53 71.02
C ASN A 60 23.82 8.58 71.90
N VAL A 61 23.88 7.77 72.97
CA VAL A 61 24.94 7.79 74.00
C VAL A 61 26.38 7.64 73.48
N HIS A 62 26.57 7.02 72.32
CA HIS A 62 27.87 6.90 71.68
C HIS A 62 28.15 8.09 70.74
N GLN A 63 28.33 9.27 71.33
CA GLN A 63 28.66 10.52 70.63
C GLN A 63 29.67 11.38 71.40
N GLN A 64 30.33 12.30 70.69
CA GLN A 64 31.46 13.06 71.25
C GLN A 64 31.09 13.91 72.47
N SER A 65 29.90 14.52 72.53
CA SER A 65 29.48 15.33 73.70
C SER A 65 29.41 14.53 75.02
N VAL A 66 29.15 13.22 74.92
CA VAL A 66 29.14 12.30 76.07
C VAL A 66 30.57 11.93 76.46
N LEU A 67 31.47 11.74 75.49
CA LEU A 67 32.89 11.51 75.73
C LEU A 67 33.55 12.72 76.40
N ASP A 68 33.31 13.94 75.91
CA ASP A 68 33.85 15.19 76.46
C ASP A 68 33.45 15.42 77.93
N LYS A 69 32.26 14.93 78.31
CA LYS A 69 31.77 14.97 79.70
C LYS A 69 32.54 14.05 80.64
N ILE A 70 33.16 12.98 80.15
CA ILE A 70 33.92 12.00 80.94
C ILE A 70 35.44 12.07 80.78
N LEU A 71 35.98 12.79 79.79
CA LEU A 71 37.43 12.99 79.63
C LEU A 71 38.05 13.84 80.75
N ILE A 72 39.28 13.50 81.18
CA ILE A 72 40.08 14.38 82.05
C ILE A 72 40.38 15.70 81.31
N PRO A 73 40.35 16.88 81.96
CA PRO A 73 40.67 18.15 81.30
C PRO A 73 42.00 18.11 80.53
N ASN A 74 42.00 18.68 79.33
CA ASN A 74 43.12 18.69 78.37
C ASN A 74 43.57 17.30 77.86
N GLN A 75 42.78 16.23 78.06
CA GLN A 75 43.05 14.92 77.47
C GLN A 75 42.61 14.87 76.00
N THR A 76 43.56 14.71 75.09
CA THR A 76 43.31 14.64 73.62
C THR A 76 43.64 13.27 73.01
N ARG A 77 44.06 12.29 73.81
CA ARG A 77 44.60 10.99 73.34
C ARG A 77 43.59 9.84 73.32
N LEU A 78 42.30 10.13 73.49
CA LEU A 78 41.21 9.15 73.50
C LEU A 78 40.07 9.69 72.63
N SER A 79 39.79 9.01 71.52
CA SER A 79 38.72 9.36 70.58
C SER A 79 37.48 8.49 70.77
N LEU A 80 36.39 8.83 70.09
CA LEU A 80 35.17 8.01 70.12
C LEU A 80 35.38 6.59 69.59
N ASN A 81 36.36 6.35 68.69
CA ASN A 81 36.68 5.02 68.18
C ASN A 81 37.37 4.11 69.22
N ASP A 82 38.02 4.71 70.22
CA ASP A 82 38.81 4.01 71.24
C ASP A 82 37.95 3.48 72.40
N VAL A 83 36.68 3.86 72.43
CA VAL A 83 35.75 3.69 73.55
C VAL A 83 34.43 3.12 73.04
N VAL A 84 33.76 2.28 73.82
CA VAL A 84 32.33 1.98 73.65
C VAL A 84 31.59 2.62 74.80
N LEU A 85 30.70 3.57 74.48
CA LEU A 85 29.84 4.25 75.44
C LEU A 85 28.46 3.59 75.43
N THR A 86 27.94 3.19 76.59
CA THR A 86 26.58 2.66 76.72
C THR A 86 25.85 3.28 77.90
N PHE A 87 24.53 3.42 77.76
CA PHE A 87 23.64 3.76 78.86
C PHE A 87 23.05 2.45 79.40
N ALA A 88 23.42 2.05 80.61
CA ALA A 88 23.01 0.77 81.17
C ALA A 88 21.52 0.79 81.60
N PRO A 89 20.84 -0.38 81.66
CA PRO A 89 19.46 -0.46 82.18
C PRO A 89 19.29 0.08 83.61
N THR A 90 20.38 0.07 84.40
CA THR A 90 20.49 0.68 85.73
C THR A 90 20.66 2.21 85.71
N LYS A 91 20.60 2.85 84.53
CA LYS A 91 20.70 4.30 84.26
C LYS A 91 22.07 4.94 84.52
N HIS A 92 23.12 4.13 84.59
CA HIS A 92 24.50 4.61 84.62
C HIS A 92 25.09 4.71 83.21
N LEU A 93 25.88 5.76 82.96
CA LEU A 93 26.79 5.79 81.83
C LEU A 93 27.93 4.80 82.09
N VAL A 94 28.26 3.98 81.10
CA VAL A 94 29.40 3.06 81.11
C VAL A 94 30.31 3.39 79.93
N ALA A 95 31.60 3.54 80.20
CA ALA A 95 32.64 3.70 79.19
C ALA A 95 33.60 2.51 79.25
N ALA A 96 33.60 1.67 78.22
CA ALA A 96 34.51 0.54 78.06
C ALA A 96 35.56 0.84 76.99
N ALA A 97 36.75 0.22 77.07
CA ALA A 97 37.68 0.23 75.95
C ALA A 97 37.05 -0.48 74.72
N SER A 98 37.20 0.11 73.54
CA SER A 98 36.75 -0.53 72.29
C SER A 98 37.52 -1.82 72.01
N THR A 99 36.85 -2.82 71.44
CA THR A 99 37.49 -4.08 71.04
C THR A 99 38.50 -3.89 69.89
N THR A 100 38.40 -2.79 69.15
CA THR A 100 39.38 -2.39 68.12
C THR A 100 40.61 -1.67 68.69
N ALA A 101 40.51 -1.10 69.90
CA ALA A 101 41.61 -0.41 70.57
C ALA A 101 42.58 -1.42 71.21
N SER A 102 43.45 -2.01 70.39
CA SER A 102 44.37 -3.09 70.79
C SER A 102 45.24 -2.75 72.01
N ASN A 103 45.55 -1.47 72.22
CA ASN A 103 46.36 -0.91 73.32
C ASN A 103 45.57 -0.52 74.59
N LEU A 104 44.24 -0.63 74.61
CA LEU A 104 43.39 -0.23 75.75
C LEU A 104 42.63 -1.41 76.37
N GLU A 105 42.21 -1.25 77.62
CA GLU A 105 41.38 -2.21 78.35
C GLU A 105 40.49 -1.63 79.46
N GLY A 106 39.61 -2.48 79.98
CA GLY A 106 38.77 -2.21 81.14
C GLY A 106 37.54 -1.35 80.84
N LYS A 107 36.81 -1.01 81.91
CA LYS A 107 35.62 -0.15 81.87
C LYS A 107 35.54 0.76 83.09
N VAL A 108 34.76 1.83 82.98
CA VAL A 108 34.34 2.71 84.07
C VAL A 108 32.81 2.82 84.05
N THR A 109 32.17 2.67 85.20
CA THR A 109 30.75 2.95 85.41
C THR A 109 30.64 4.27 86.18
N TYR A 110 29.71 5.14 85.79
CA TYR A 110 29.46 6.40 86.47
C TYR A 110 28.28 6.26 87.45
N GLU A 111 28.62 5.93 88.69
CA GLU A 111 27.66 5.65 89.77
C GLU A 111 26.72 6.83 90.06
N HIS A 112 27.15 8.06 89.76
CA HIS A 112 26.34 9.28 89.92
C HIS A 112 25.85 9.89 88.60
N THR A 113 25.41 9.06 87.66
CA THR A 113 24.78 9.54 86.40
C THR A 113 23.38 10.12 86.68
N THR A 114 23.10 11.31 86.13
CA THR A 114 21.79 11.96 86.13
C THR A 114 21.34 12.17 84.68
N SER A 115 20.15 11.71 84.31
CA SER A 115 19.72 11.64 82.91
C SER A 115 18.30 12.17 82.70
N THR A 116 18.11 13.10 81.76
CA THR A 116 16.78 13.35 81.19
C THR A 116 16.47 12.25 80.19
N ILE A 117 15.30 11.60 80.29
CA ILE A 117 14.85 10.52 79.39
C ILE A 117 13.78 11.06 78.45
N ALA A 118 13.86 10.75 77.15
CA ALA A 118 12.90 11.20 76.16
C ALA A 118 11.52 10.54 76.36
N GLN A 119 10.44 11.29 76.12
CA GLN A 119 9.09 10.70 76.04
C GLN A 119 8.82 10.20 74.62
N LEU A 120 8.30 8.97 74.49
CA LEU A 120 8.00 8.34 73.20
C LEU A 120 7.14 9.26 72.30
N ASN A 121 6.10 9.87 72.88
CA ASN A 121 5.17 10.75 72.16
C ASN A 121 5.78 12.10 71.71
N SER A 122 6.98 12.49 72.20
CA SER A 122 7.72 13.65 71.63
C SER A 122 8.62 13.27 70.45
N LEU A 123 8.98 11.99 70.33
CA LEU A 123 9.80 11.48 69.21
C LEU A 123 8.95 11.15 67.97
N LEU A 124 7.65 10.91 68.17
CA LEU A 124 6.69 10.53 67.14
C LEU A 124 5.90 11.73 66.59
N LYS A 125 5.45 11.61 65.33
CA LYS A 125 4.51 12.54 64.70
C LYS A 125 3.18 12.56 65.45
N SER A 126 2.37 13.60 65.23
CA SER A 126 0.99 13.65 65.74
C SER A 126 0.21 12.40 65.31
N THR A 127 -0.58 11.82 66.22
CA THR A 127 -1.44 10.64 65.95
C THR A 127 -2.51 10.88 64.87
N ASN A 128 -2.76 12.15 64.53
CA ASN A 128 -3.60 12.58 63.40
C ASN A 128 -2.85 12.61 62.05
N THR A 129 -1.59 12.16 61.99
CA THR A 129 -0.85 12.03 60.73
C THR A 129 -1.36 10.80 59.97
N ALA A 130 -1.74 10.98 58.71
CA ALA A 130 -2.01 9.86 57.81
C ALA A 130 -0.73 9.05 57.54
N ILE A 131 -0.75 7.75 57.83
CA ILE A 131 0.37 6.82 57.61
C ILE A 131 -0.04 5.79 56.57
N ILE A 132 0.73 5.67 55.49
CA ILE A 132 0.52 4.68 54.44
C ILE A 132 1.55 3.56 54.63
N LEU A 133 1.07 2.35 54.90
CA LEU A 133 1.89 1.13 54.98
C LEU A 133 1.83 0.38 53.64
N THR A 134 2.92 -0.27 53.26
CA THR A 134 2.86 -1.28 52.20
C THR A 134 2.12 -2.54 52.68
N SER A 135 1.66 -3.36 51.75
CA SER A 135 1.16 -4.71 52.05
C SER A 135 2.19 -5.59 52.79
N GLU A 136 3.49 -5.29 52.68
CA GLU A 136 4.55 -5.96 53.44
C GLU A 136 4.70 -5.38 54.84
N GLU A 137 4.78 -4.06 54.97
CA GLU A 137 4.87 -3.35 56.26
C GLU A 137 3.65 -3.59 57.17
N SER A 138 2.46 -3.78 56.61
CA SER A 138 1.27 -4.14 57.37
C SER A 138 1.31 -5.57 57.93
N ARG A 139 2.12 -6.47 57.34
CA ARG A 139 2.35 -7.84 57.82
C ARG A 139 3.52 -7.89 58.81
N ASN A 140 4.56 -7.10 58.55
CA ASN A 140 5.77 -6.97 59.35
C ASN A 140 5.91 -5.54 59.94
N PRO A 141 5.03 -5.12 60.86
CA PRO A 141 4.97 -3.74 61.35
C PRO A 141 6.17 -3.31 62.21
N ASN A 142 6.85 -4.26 62.88
CA ASN A 142 8.06 -3.96 63.64
C ASN A 142 9.31 -3.90 62.75
N HIS A 143 9.31 -2.96 61.80
CA HIS A 143 10.38 -2.76 60.83
C HIS A 143 10.81 -1.29 60.76
N ARG A 144 12.08 -1.04 60.40
CA ARG A 144 12.66 0.31 60.39
C ARG A 144 11.95 1.26 59.43
N SER A 145 11.41 0.77 58.32
CA SER A 145 10.65 1.60 57.36
C SER A 145 9.34 2.12 57.96
N VAL A 146 8.62 1.30 58.73
CA VAL A 146 7.41 1.70 59.47
C VAL A 146 7.75 2.72 60.55
N LEU A 147 8.82 2.47 61.31
CA LEU A 147 9.29 3.40 62.33
C LEU A 147 9.65 4.77 61.74
N ASN A 148 10.38 4.79 60.62
CA ASN A 148 10.72 6.03 59.90
C ASN A 148 9.47 6.80 59.40
N LYS A 149 8.33 6.12 59.16
CA LYS A 149 7.08 6.78 58.77
C LYS A 149 6.38 7.49 59.94
N VAL A 150 6.56 7.03 61.19
CA VAL A 150 5.93 7.60 62.39
C VAL A 150 6.83 8.52 63.23
N LEU A 151 8.15 8.53 63.00
CA LEU A 151 9.09 9.45 63.67
C LEU A 151 9.01 10.90 63.19
N ASN A 152 9.22 11.85 64.09
CA ASN A 152 9.44 13.26 63.72
C ASN A 152 10.74 13.41 62.90
N PRO A 153 10.82 14.38 61.97
CA PRO A 153 12.04 14.66 61.22
C PRO A 153 13.27 14.86 62.12
N GLY A 154 14.39 14.25 61.74
CA GLY A 154 15.65 14.30 62.49
C GLY A 154 15.74 13.38 63.71
N GLN A 155 14.65 12.71 64.14
CA GLN A 155 14.70 11.78 65.27
C GLN A 155 15.28 10.42 64.85
N ASN A 156 16.18 9.88 65.66
CA ASN A 156 16.77 8.55 65.48
C ASN A 156 16.30 7.61 66.59
N LEU A 157 15.40 6.68 66.29
CA LEU A 157 14.94 5.64 67.21
C LEU A 157 15.23 4.26 66.61
N SER A 158 15.70 3.31 67.44
CA SER A 158 15.93 1.93 67.02
C SER A 158 14.63 1.12 67.09
N PRO A 159 14.34 0.22 66.13
CA PRO A 159 13.25 -0.76 66.24
C PRO A 159 13.36 -1.68 67.46
N GLU A 160 14.53 -1.80 68.09
CA GLU A 160 14.73 -2.57 69.33
C GLU A 160 14.24 -1.83 70.58
N MET A 161 14.05 -0.50 70.50
CA MET A 161 13.61 0.35 71.62
C MET A 161 12.09 0.41 71.76
N VAL A 162 11.35 -0.07 70.76
CA VAL A 162 9.88 0.00 70.68
C VAL A 162 9.29 -1.30 70.13
N ASN A 163 8.07 -1.62 70.56
CA ASN A 163 7.25 -2.63 69.90
C ASN A 163 6.23 -1.92 69.01
N ILE A 164 6.26 -2.20 67.70
CA ILE A 164 5.30 -1.69 66.72
C ILE A 164 4.37 -2.83 66.30
N SER A 165 3.06 -2.63 66.40
CA SER A 165 2.05 -3.58 65.94
C SER A 165 0.95 -2.87 65.14
N PHE A 166 0.42 -3.55 64.13
CA PHE A 166 -0.68 -3.05 63.30
C PHE A 166 -1.88 -3.98 63.42
N ASN A 167 -3.06 -3.42 63.68
CA ASN A 167 -4.32 -4.15 63.68
C ASN A 167 -5.13 -3.75 62.44
N SER A 168 -5.14 -4.62 61.42
CA SER A 168 -5.86 -4.39 60.16
C SER A 168 -7.39 -4.31 60.33
N SER A 169 -7.95 -4.87 61.40
CA SER A 169 -9.40 -4.84 61.67
C SER A 169 -9.88 -3.51 62.28
N THR A 170 -9.00 -2.77 62.97
CA THR A 170 -9.30 -1.44 63.53
C THR A 170 -8.57 -0.31 62.80
N SER A 171 -7.65 -0.64 61.88
CA SER A 171 -6.72 0.31 61.24
C SER A 171 -5.88 1.11 62.24
N GLU A 172 -5.51 0.49 63.37
CA GLU A 172 -4.65 1.09 64.39
C GLU A 172 -3.19 0.63 64.23
N LEU A 173 -2.25 1.58 64.18
CA LEU A 173 -0.81 1.31 64.33
C LEU A 173 -0.38 1.75 65.73
N LYS A 174 0.01 0.79 66.56
CA LYS A 174 0.40 0.98 67.96
C LYS A 174 1.92 0.96 68.09
N ILE A 175 2.49 1.94 68.78
CA ILE A 175 3.90 1.97 69.17
C ILE A 175 3.98 2.07 70.69
N ALA A 176 4.58 1.07 71.33
CA ALA A 176 4.85 1.05 72.76
C ALA A 176 6.36 0.98 73.02
N VAL A 177 6.83 1.48 74.17
CA VAL A 177 8.23 1.30 74.60
C VAL A 177 8.50 -0.19 74.85
N ALA A 178 9.60 -0.72 74.32
CA ALA A 178 9.97 -2.11 74.57
C ALA A 178 10.37 -2.31 76.04
N SER A 179 10.02 -3.44 76.65
CA SER A 179 10.28 -3.71 78.08
C SER A 179 11.78 -3.83 78.43
N SER A 180 12.63 -4.03 77.43
CA SER A 180 14.10 -3.99 77.51
C SER A 180 14.68 -2.57 77.42
N CYS A 181 13.89 -1.57 77.03
CA CYS A 181 14.38 -0.24 76.71
C CYS A 181 14.52 0.64 77.96
N CYS A 182 15.68 1.29 78.10
CA CYS A 182 16.00 2.19 79.22
C CYS A 182 16.26 3.64 78.79
N THR A 183 16.30 3.93 77.48
CA THR A 183 16.67 5.25 76.92
C THR A 183 15.47 6.17 76.66
N ILE A 184 14.25 5.63 76.63
CA ILE A 184 12.99 6.37 76.45
C ILE A 184 11.96 5.94 77.49
N THR A 185 10.87 6.69 77.63
CA THR A 185 9.73 6.33 78.49
C THR A 185 8.39 6.82 77.91
N GLY A 186 7.26 6.35 78.43
CA GLY A 186 5.92 6.78 78.03
C GLY A 186 4.94 5.63 77.80
N SER A 187 3.67 5.99 77.62
CA SER A 187 2.57 5.08 77.28
C SER A 187 2.59 4.66 75.81
N GLU A 188 1.76 3.66 75.46
CA GLU A 188 1.46 3.33 74.05
C GLU A 188 0.92 4.56 73.31
N VAL A 189 1.41 4.78 72.08
CA VAL A 189 0.92 5.79 71.14
C VAL A 189 0.22 5.08 69.99
N VAL A 190 -1.01 5.49 69.69
CA VAL A 190 -1.87 4.86 68.66
C VAL A 190 -2.13 5.85 67.53
N PHE A 191 -1.82 5.44 66.30
CA PHE A 191 -2.16 6.17 65.08
C PHE A 191 -3.38 5.52 64.43
N ASN A 192 -4.42 6.30 64.17
CA ASN A 192 -5.73 5.81 63.73
C ASN A 192 -6.03 6.15 62.25
N GLN A 193 -5.14 6.90 61.58
CA GLN A 193 -5.28 7.26 60.17
C GLN A 193 -4.33 6.40 59.32
N ILE A 194 -4.48 5.09 59.40
CA ILE A 194 -3.66 4.14 58.66
C ILE A 194 -4.35 3.76 57.35
N SER A 195 -3.58 3.69 56.27
CA SER A 195 -3.99 3.10 54.99
C SER A 195 -2.96 2.09 54.53
N VAL A 196 -3.39 1.05 53.83
CA VAL A 196 -2.50 -0.01 53.32
C VAL A 196 -2.62 -0.06 51.80
N THR A 197 -1.50 0.06 51.08
CA THR A 197 -1.49 -0.11 49.62
C THR A 197 -1.75 -1.55 49.25
N GLN A 198 -2.69 -1.77 48.33
CA GLN A 198 -3.05 -3.09 47.82
C GLN A 198 -2.34 -3.35 46.49
N ASP A 199 -2.23 -4.62 46.12
CA ASP A 199 -1.66 -4.99 44.82
C ASP A 199 -2.54 -4.47 43.65
N LEU A 200 -1.91 -4.01 42.56
CA LEU A 200 -2.59 -3.48 41.38
C LEU A 200 -3.62 -4.48 40.82
N SER A 201 -3.33 -5.78 40.88
CA SER A 201 -4.24 -6.84 40.42
C SER A 201 -5.62 -6.84 41.11
N ASN A 202 -5.70 -6.38 42.37
CA ASN A 202 -6.96 -6.26 43.11
C ASN A 202 -7.89 -5.16 42.56
N PHE A 203 -7.36 -4.20 41.80
CA PHE A 203 -8.14 -3.10 41.22
C PHE A 203 -8.51 -3.33 39.76
N THR A 204 -7.76 -4.17 39.04
CA THR A 204 -7.89 -4.41 37.59
C THR A 204 -8.84 -5.55 37.25
N LYS A 205 -9.54 -5.45 36.11
CA LYS A 205 -10.44 -6.50 35.62
C LYS A 205 -9.75 -7.83 35.39
N THR A 206 -10.44 -8.90 35.78
CA THR A 206 -10.00 -10.28 35.63
C THR A 206 -11.11 -11.08 34.93
N PRO A 207 -10.81 -11.90 33.91
CA PRO A 207 -9.48 -12.12 33.32
C PRO A 207 -9.04 -10.97 32.39
N THR A 208 -7.73 -10.84 32.18
CA THR A 208 -7.13 -9.72 31.40
C THR A 208 -7.19 -9.90 29.88
N ASP A 209 -7.73 -11.02 29.41
CA ASP A 209 -8.08 -11.32 28.01
C ASP A 209 -9.55 -10.98 27.67
N GLN A 210 -10.32 -10.43 28.62
CA GLN A 210 -11.63 -9.86 28.33
C GLN A 210 -11.51 -8.74 27.30
N ALA A 211 -12.39 -8.76 26.28
CA ALA A 211 -12.37 -7.78 25.21
C ALA A 211 -12.67 -6.36 25.73
N ILE A 212 -11.75 -5.42 25.52
CA ILE A 212 -11.89 -4.01 25.90
C ILE A 212 -11.72 -3.14 24.66
N THR A 213 -12.64 -2.20 24.44
CA THR A 213 -12.62 -1.27 23.30
C THR A 213 -12.33 0.16 23.74
N VAL A 214 -11.32 0.77 23.12
CA VAL A 214 -10.94 2.18 23.28
C VAL A 214 -10.92 2.88 21.93
N THR A 215 -11.15 4.19 21.88
CA THR A 215 -10.95 4.96 20.65
C THR A 215 -9.47 5.25 20.43
N GLN A 216 -9.10 5.63 19.20
CA GLN A 216 -7.75 6.09 18.88
C GLN A 216 -7.33 7.29 19.74
N ALA A 217 -8.26 8.20 20.06
CA ALA A 217 -8.00 9.35 20.92
C ALA A 217 -7.69 8.94 22.37
N GLU A 218 -8.48 8.02 22.95
CA GLU A 218 -8.23 7.44 24.28
C GLU A 218 -6.89 6.67 24.33
N SER A 219 -6.50 6.03 23.22
CA SER A 219 -5.23 5.31 23.11
C SER A 219 -4.02 6.26 23.10
N THR A 220 -4.16 7.46 22.49
CA THR A 220 -3.08 8.47 22.43
C THR A 220 -3.00 9.40 23.63
N ASN A 221 -4.15 9.74 24.24
CA ASN A 221 -4.24 10.61 25.41
C ASN A 221 -5.18 9.96 26.44
N PRO A 222 -4.67 9.03 27.26
CA PRO A 222 -5.50 8.30 28.21
C PRO A 222 -6.05 9.20 29.31
N THR A 223 -7.35 9.08 29.57
CA THR A 223 -8.06 9.85 30.60
C THR A 223 -8.55 8.93 31.73
N GLN A 224 -9.16 9.49 32.78
CA GLN A 224 -9.82 8.67 33.81
C GLN A 224 -10.93 7.79 33.22
N VAL A 225 -11.63 8.24 32.17
CA VAL A 225 -12.62 7.43 31.44
C VAL A 225 -11.95 6.22 30.78
N THR A 226 -10.77 6.43 30.20
CA THR A 226 -9.95 5.37 29.60
C THR A 226 -9.51 4.35 30.65
N VAL A 227 -8.93 4.78 31.78
CA VAL A 227 -8.48 3.87 32.86
C VAL A 227 -9.66 3.12 33.50
N ASN A 228 -10.80 3.77 33.69
CA ASN A 228 -12.01 3.13 34.23
C ASN A 228 -12.50 1.92 33.40
N LYS A 229 -12.12 1.80 32.12
CA LYS A 229 -12.44 0.61 31.30
C LYS A 229 -11.67 -0.65 31.73
N PHE A 230 -10.55 -0.49 32.44
CA PHE A 230 -9.65 -1.57 32.88
C PHE A 230 -9.76 -1.90 34.38
N LEU A 231 -10.44 -1.06 35.16
CA LEU A 231 -10.68 -1.29 36.59
C LEU A 231 -11.94 -2.16 36.82
N GLN A 232 -11.94 -2.96 37.89
CA GLN A 232 -13.14 -3.70 38.35
C GLN A 232 -14.26 -2.74 38.79
N THR A 233 -13.87 -1.66 39.46
CA THR A 233 -14.75 -0.59 39.93
C THR A 233 -14.22 0.75 39.41
N ALA A 234 -15.03 1.50 38.68
CA ALA A 234 -14.65 2.81 38.16
C ALA A 234 -14.27 3.76 39.31
N GLY A 235 -13.17 4.51 39.17
CA GLY A 235 -12.64 5.39 40.22
C GLY A 235 -11.92 4.69 41.38
N SER A 236 -11.71 3.36 41.31
CA SER A 236 -10.93 2.65 42.34
C SER A 236 -9.45 3.02 42.35
N LEU A 237 -8.93 3.57 41.24
CA LEU A 237 -7.60 4.18 41.09
C LEU A 237 -7.69 5.40 40.16
N THR A 238 -6.80 6.37 40.38
CA THR A 238 -6.76 7.66 39.66
C THR A 238 -5.65 7.67 38.60
N VAL A 239 -5.95 8.08 37.38
CA VAL A 239 -4.92 8.23 36.33
C VAL A 239 -3.93 9.33 36.68
N GLY A 240 -2.63 9.10 36.46
CA GLY A 240 -1.54 10.03 36.75
C GLY A 240 -1.13 10.13 38.22
N THR A 241 -2.03 9.86 39.17
CA THR A 241 -1.73 9.86 40.62
C THR A 241 -1.48 8.45 41.16
N ASP A 242 -2.30 7.47 40.76
CA ASP A 242 -2.18 6.08 41.21
C ASP A 242 -1.60 5.18 40.12
N VAL A 243 -2.05 5.35 38.87
CA VAL A 243 -1.66 4.52 37.73
C VAL A 243 -1.48 5.32 36.45
N THR A 244 -0.59 4.85 35.58
CA THR A 244 -0.55 5.19 34.15
C THR A 244 -1.01 4.01 33.31
N ILE A 245 -1.36 4.27 32.05
CA ILE A 245 -1.72 3.26 31.07
C ILE A 245 -1.02 3.54 29.74
N THR A 246 -0.44 2.51 29.14
CA THR A 246 0.23 2.57 27.83
C THR A 246 -0.40 1.56 26.89
N PHE A 247 -0.65 1.95 25.64
CA PHE A 247 -1.28 1.10 24.62
C PHE A 247 -0.25 0.62 23.59
N ASN A 248 -0.35 -0.65 23.20
CA ASN A 248 0.33 -1.21 22.04
C ASN A 248 -0.74 -1.80 21.11
N ALA A 249 -1.21 -0.98 20.18
CA ALA A 249 -2.30 -1.34 19.26
C ALA A 249 -1.93 -2.51 18.34
N ASN A 250 -0.66 -2.61 17.93
CA ASN A 250 -0.15 -3.68 17.06
C ASN A 250 -0.26 -5.06 17.73
N GLU A 251 0.03 -5.13 19.02
CA GLU A 251 -0.09 -6.37 19.83
C GLU A 251 -1.48 -6.52 20.48
N ARG A 252 -2.42 -5.59 20.25
CA ARG A 252 -3.74 -5.51 20.90
C ARG A 252 -3.65 -5.51 22.43
N LYS A 253 -2.62 -4.85 22.98
CA LYS A 253 -2.33 -4.79 24.41
C LYS A 253 -2.56 -3.40 25.01
N ALA A 254 -2.87 -3.38 26.30
CA ALA A 254 -2.67 -2.22 27.16
C ALA A 254 -2.04 -2.65 28.48
N THR A 255 -1.13 -1.84 29.00
CA THR A 255 -0.41 -2.09 30.26
C THR A 255 -0.76 -1.00 31.25
N LEU A 256 -1.30 -1.37 32.40
CA LEU A 256 -1.41 -0.48 33.57
C LEU A 256 -0.14 -0.62 34.41
N ALA A 257 0.40 0.50 34.87
CA ALA A 257 1.58 0.58 35.71
C ALA A 257 1.30 1.48 36.92
N VAL A 258 1.83 1.13 38.10
CA VAL A 258 1.66 1.93 39.32
C VAL A 258 2.54 3.19 39.25
N VAL A 259 1.99 4.34 39.64
CA VAL A 259 2.74 5.60 39.75
C VAL A 259 3.57 5.59 41.03
N ALA A 260 4.83 6.07 40.93
CA ALA A 260 5.71 6.20 42.07
C ALA A 260 5.07 7.07 43.16
N ASN A 261 4.97 6.53 44.39
CA ASN A 261 4.29 7.12 45.54
C ASN A 261 2.74 7.10 45.50
N SER A 262 2.09 6.24 44.69
CA SER A 262 0.65 5.95 44.88
C SER A 262 0.37 5.57 46.34
N THR A 263 -0.73 6.09 46.87
CA THR A 263 -1.19 5.83 48.24
C THR A 263 -2.19 4.66 48.31
N ARG A 264 -2.54 4.07 47.16
CA ARG A 264 -3.60 3.07 47.00
C ARG A 264 -3.09 1.75 46.39
N ALA A 265 -2.26 1.83 45.36
CA ALA A 265 -1.75 0.68 44.61
C ALA A 265 -0.24 0.46 44.80
N GLN A 266 0.19 -0.79 44.62
CA GLN A 266 1.58 -1.25 44.56
C GLN A 266 1.67 -2.53 43.69
N GLY A 267 2.88 -3.06 43.48
CA GLY A 267 3.08 -4.32 42.74
C GLY A 267 3.42 -4.13 41.27
N ASP A 268 3.38 -5.23 40.52
CA ASP A 268 3.81 -5.31 39.13
C ASP A 268 2.77 -4.75 38.14
N ASN A 269 3.21 -4.49 36.90
CA ASN A 269 2.36 -4.00 35.82
C ASN A 269 1.33 -5.06 35.37
N VAL A 270 0.07 -4.65 35.23
CA VAL A 270 -1.00 -5.53 34.72
C VAL A 270 -1.16 -5.34 33.21
N VAL A 271 -1.00 -6.44 32.46
CA VAL A 271 -1.10 -6.45 30.99
C VAL A 271 -2.42 -7.07 30.54
N PHE A 272 -3.19 -6.30 29.78
CA PHE A 272 -4.39 -6.72 29.06
C PHE A 272 -4.04 -7.10 27.62
N THR A 273 -4.64 -8.17 27.11
CA THR A 273 -4.22 -8.83 25.85
C THR A 273 -5.27 -8.84 24.74
N ASN A 274 -6.48 -8.31 25.01
CA ASN A 274 -7.60 -8.27 24.06
C ASN A 274 -8.16 -6.85 23.91
N VAL A 275 -7.25 -5.89 23.73
CA VAL A 275 -7.58 -4.46 23.62
C VAL A 275 -7.72 -4.09 22.14
N THR A 276 -8.87 -3.53 21.79
CA THR A 276 -9.18 -3.11 20.42
C THR A 276 -9.26 -1.59 20.35
N VAL A 277 -8.39 -0.98 19.56
CA VAL A 277 -8.41 0.46 19.28
C VAL A 277 -9.27 0.72 18.07
N THR A 278 -10.34 1.51 18.20
CA THR A 278 -11.23 1.90 17.10
C THR A 278 -10.90 3.30 16.59
N VAL A 279 -10.81 3.43 15.26
CA VAL A 279 -10.67 4.72 14.59
C VAL A 279 -12.05 5.19 14.13
N GLU A 280 -12.51 6.34 14.62
CA GLU A 280 -13.80 6.90 14.27
C GLU A 280 -13.73 7.62 12.91
N LYS A 281 -13.89 6.85 11.83
CA LYS A 281 -13.90 7.39 10.47
C LYS A 281 -15.16 8.25 10.23
N GLN A 282 -14.98 9.46 9.71
CA GLN A 282 -16.09 10.32 9.28
C GLN A 282 -16.62 9.91 7.90
N ASP A 283 -17.87 10.25 7.57
CA ASP A 283 -18.42 9.96 6.23
C ASP A 283 -17.84 10.90 5.16
N LEU A 284 -17.56 10.41 3.94
CA LEU A 284 -17.03 11.22 2.85
C LEU A 284 -17.84 12.50 2.60
N SER A 285 -19.15 12.45 2.80
CA SER A 285 -20.04 13.61 2.64
C SER A 285 -19.63 14.82 3.51
N THR A 286 -18.96 14.60 4.65
CA THR A 286 -18.44 15.65 5.53
C THR A 286 -17.18 16.36 5.01
N PHE A 287 -16.46 15.74 4.07
CA PHE A 287 -15.24 16.30 3.47
C PHE A 287 -15.49 16.91 2.08
N THR A 288 -16.56 16.50 1.40
CA THR A 288 -16.91 16.91 0.03
C THR A 288 -17.88 18.09 -0.03
N HIS A 289 -17.85 18.89 -1.10
CA HIS A 289 -18.82 19.98 -1.31
C HIS A 289 -20.29 19.54 -1.15
N ASP A 290 -21.05 20.23 -0.29
CA ASP A 290 -22.47 19.95 -0.02
C ASP A 290 -23.31 19.95 -1.31
N ASN A 291 -23.03 20.89 -2.21
CA ASN A 291 -23.66 20.97 -3.52
C ASN A 291 -23.01 19.97 -4.50
N LYS A 292 -23.50 18.73 -4.48
CA LYS A 292 -23.11 17.63 -5.39
C LYS A 292 -23.47 17.89 -6.87
N ASN A 293 -24.25 18.94 -7.16
CA ASN A 293 -24.56 19.46 -8.50
C ASN A 293 -23.71 20.69 -8.90
N LYS A 294 -22.75 21.13 -8.07
CA LYS A 294 -21.76 22.15 -8.46
C LYS A 294 -21.05 21.69 -9.74
N ALA A 295 -20.98 22.58 -10.73
CA ALA A 295 -20.25 22.29 -11.96
C ALA A 295 -18.76 22.13 -11.67
N ILE A 296 -18.20 20.98 -12.04
CA ILE A 296 -16.77 20.66 -11.86
C ILE A 296 -16.19 20.28 -13.22
N THR A 297 -15.17 21.01 -13.65
CA THR A 297 -14.44 20.72 -14.90
C THR A 297 -13.08 20.07 -14.58
N ILE A 298 -12.80 18.97 -15.25
CA ILE A 298 -11.52 18.27 -15.21
C ILE A 298 -11.01 18.01 -16.63
N THR A 299 -9.70 17.95 -16.82
CA THR A 299 -9.11 17.60 -18.12
C THR A 299 -9.22 16.10 -18.39
N GLN A 300 -9.11 15.70 -19.66
CA GLN A 300 -9.05 14.27 -20.01
C GLN A 300 -7.90 13.51 -19.31
N ALA A 301 -6.77 14.17 -19.00
CA ALA A 301 -5.66 13.56 -18.26
C ALA A 301 -6.05 13.25 -16.80
N GLU A 302 -6.69 14.21 -16.11
CA GLU A 302 -7.24 14.01 -14.76
C GLU A 302 -8.32 12.92 -14.72
N SER A 303 -9.10 12.76 -15.80
CA SER A 303 -10.12 11.71 -15.92
C SER A 303 -9.52 10.30 -15.95
N THR A 304 -8.31 10.14 -16.47
CA THR A 304 -7.60 8.84 -16.57
C THR A 304 -6.59 8.61 -15.46
N THR A 305 -6.09 9.69 -14.84
CA THR A 305 -5.09 9.63 -13.76
C THR A 305 -5.37 10.76 -12.77
N PRO A 306 -6.31 10.55 -11.83
CA PRO A 306 -6.73 11.59 -10.90
C PRO A 306 -5.59 11.95 -9.94
N THR A 307 -5.26 13.24 -9.84
CA THR A 307 -4.22 13.76 -8.94
C THR A 307 -4.81 14.29 -7.63
N GLN A 308 -3.96 14.75 -6.71
CA GLN A 308 -4.43 15.46 -5.52
C GLN A 308 -5.17 16.75 -5.89
N ASP A 309 -4.76 17.45 -6.94
CA ASP A 309 -5.47 18.64 -7.44
C ASP A 309 -6.83 18.28 -8.03
N THR A 310 -6.94 17.13 -8.70
CA THR A 310 -8.23 16.57 -9.13
C THR A 310 -9.13 16.29 -7.92
N LEU A 311 -8.61 15.70 -6.84
CA LEU A 311 -9.37 15.48 -5.60
C LEU A 311 -9.79 16.80 -4.93
N ASN A 312 -8.89 17.78 -4.87
CA ASN A 312 -9.14 19.09 -4.26
C ASN A 312 -10.31 19.85 -4.91
N LYS A 313 -10.66 19.57 -6.18
CA LYS A 313 -11.86 20.14 -6.85
C LYS A 313 -13.21 19.67 -6.26
N PHE A 314 -13.21 18.61 -5.47
CA PHE A 314 -14.41 18.01 -4.86
C PHE A 314 -14.52 18.25 -3.34
N LEU A 315 -13.40 18.58 -2.67
CA LEU A 315 -13.33 18.76 -1.22
C LEU A 315 -13.80 20.15 -0.78
N GLN A 316 -14.41 20.26 0.40
CA GLN A 316 -14.72 21.56 1.02
C GLN A 316 -13.44 22.35 1.35
N THR A 317 -12.44 21.62 1.86
CA THR A 317 -11.11 22.13 2.21
C THR A 317 -10.07 21.33 1.45
N ALA A 318 -9.26 21.99 0.62
CA ALA A 318 -8.19 21.32 -0.12
C ALA A 318 -7.19 20.62 0.82
N GLY A 319 -6.75 19.41 0.45
CA GLY A 319 -5.85 18.60 1.27
C GLY A 319 -6.46 17.94 2.51
N SER A 320 -7.79 18.03 2.74
CA SER A 320 -8.43 17.35 3.88
C SER A 320 -8.45 15.82 3.78
N LEU A 321 -8.28 15.27 2.57
CA LEU A 321 -8.14 13.84 2.27
C LEU A 321 -7.08 13.65 1.18
N THR A 322 -6.34 12.53 1.24
CA THR A 322 -5.27 12.21 0.29
C THR A 322 -5.74 11.24 -0.80
N VAL A 323 -5.45 11.52 -2.07
CA VAL A 323 -5.80 10.62 -3.19
C VAL A 323 -5.00 9.31 -3.10
N GLY A 324 -5.66 8.17 -3.35
CA GLY A 324 -5.07 6.83 -3.27
C GLY A 324 -4.84 6.30 -1.84
N THR A 325 -4.54 7.16 -0.87
CA THR A 325 -4.43 6.80 0.56
C THR A 325 -5.80 6.80 1.24
N ASP A 326 -6.58 7.89 1.12
CA ASP A 326 -7.91 8.03 1.72
C ASP A 326 -9.05 7.80 0.74
N VAL A 327 -8.91 8.30 -0.49
CA VAL A 327 -10.00 8.33 -1.48
C VAL A 327 -9.53 7.93 -2.87
N THR A 328 -10.31 7.10 -3.56
CA THR A 328 -10.21 6.88 -5.02
C THR A 328 -11.31 7.63 -5.77
N ILE A 329 -11.04 8.03 -7.02
CA ILE A 329 -11.98 8.77 -7.87
C ILE A 329 -12.20 7.98 -9.15
N THR A 330 -13.48 7.74 -9.49
CA THR A 330 -13.88 7.13 -10.76
C THR A 330 -14.75 8.10 -11.56
N PHE A 331 -14.38 8.37 -12.81
CA PHE A 331 -15.12 9.26 -13.71
C PHE A 331 -15.99 8.47 -14.70
N ASN A 332 -17.23 8.91 -14.89
CA ASN A 332 -18.11 8.47 -15.97
C ASN A 332 -18.51 9.70 -16.79
N ALA A 333 -17.74 9.98 -17.85
CA ALA A 333 -17.93 11.14 -18.71
C ALA A 333 -19.30 11.13 -19.42
N ASN A 334 -19.80 9.96 -19.80
CA ASN A 334 -21.08 9.79 -20.50
C ASN A 334 -22.27 10.22 -19.62
N GLU A 335 -22.22 9.89 -18.33
CA GLU A 335 -23.24 10.30 -17.35
C GLU A 335 -22.94 11.64 -16.67
N ARG A 336 -21.83 12.31 -17.02
CA ARG A 336 -21.33 13.54 -16.38
C ARG A 336 -21.14 13.39 -14.86
N LYS A 337 -20.65 12.21 -14.43
CA LYS A 337 -20.47 11.84 -13.02
C LYS A 337 -19.00 11.66 -12.62
N ALA A 338 -18.73 11.92 -11.35
CA ALA A 338 -17.56 11.38 -10.65
C ALA A 338 -18.01 10.76 -9.32
N THR A 339 -17.44 9.62 -8.97
CA THR A 339 -17.66 8.94 -7.68
C THR A 339 -16.36 8.95 -6.89
N LEU A 340 -16.39 9.58 -5.72
CA LEU A 340 -15.33 9.50 -4.71
C LEU A 340 -15.67 8.34 -3.76
N THR A 341 -14.72 7.45 -3.50
CA THR A 341 -14.90 6.28 -2.63
C THR A 341 -13.80 6.21 -1.58
N ALA A 342 -14.15 5.98 -0.31
CA ALA A 342 -13.15 5.73 0.72
C ALA A 342 -12.33 4.48 0.38
N THR A 343 -11.01 4.54 0.57
CA THR A 343 -10.18 3.34 0.58
C THR A 343 -10.52 2.50 1.82
N PRO A 344 -10.39 1.15 1.77
CA PRO A 344 -10.56 0.32 2.96
C PRO A 344 -9.66 0.75 4.12
N ASN A 345 -8.44 1.21 3.79
CA ASN A 345 -7.36 1.52 4.72
C ASN A 345 -7.33 2.98 5.19
N SER A 346 -8.18 3.88 4.68
CA SER A 346 -8.25 5.27 5.17
C SER A 346 -8.49 5.28 6.68
N THR A 347 -7.71 6.07 7.42
CA THR A 347 -7.97 6.32 8.84
C THR A 347 -8.99 7.44 9.04
N GLN A 348 -9.22 8.26 8.01
CA GLN A 348 -10.02 9.48 8.10
C GLN A 348 -11.49 9.28 7.68
N ALA A 349 -11.72 8.54 6.60
CA ALA A 349 -12.98 8.59 5.86
C ALA A 349 -13.63 7.20 5.61
N LYS A 350 -14.96 7.19 5.44
CA LYS A 350 -15.77 6.01 5.05
C LYS A 350 -16.85 6.39 4.03
N GLY A 351 -17.40 5.39 3.34
CA GLY A 351 -18.52 5.58 2.40
C GLY A 351 -18.09 6.01 0.99
N ASN A 352 -19.02 6.60 0.25
CA ASN A 352 -18.80 7.15 -1.09
C ASN A 352 -19.70 8.37 -1.34
N VAL A 353 -19.31 9.22 -2.29
CA VAL A 353 -20.09 10.38 -2.74
C VAL A 353 -20.06 10.45 -4.27
N VAL A 354 -21.25 10.59 -4.87
CA VAL A 354 -21.43 10.80 -6.31
C VAL A 354 -21.72 12.28 -6.59
N PHE A 355 -20.98 12.85 -7.53
CA PHE A 355 -21.21 14.15 -8.14
C PHE A 355 -21.85 13.98 -9.51
N THR A 356 -22.78 14.85 -9.89
CA THR A 356 -23.67 14.68 -11.05
C THR A 356 -23.59 15.80 -12.10
N ASN A 357 -22.64 16.73 -11.96
CA ASN A 357 -22.41 17.83 -12.90
C ASN A 357 -20.91 17.98 -13.23
N VAL A 358 -20.25 16.84 -13.49
CA VAL A 358 -18.82 16.76 -13.79
C VAL A 358 -18.63 16.71 -15.29
N THR A 359 -17.74 17.55 -15.82
CA THR A 359 -17.51 17.68 -17.26
C THR A 359 -16.03 17.45 -17.56
N VAL A 360 -15.74 16.55 -18.50
CA VAL A 360 -14.38 16.32 -19.00
C VAL A 360 -14.13 17.27 -20.17
N GLU A 361 -13.10 18.10 -20.05
CA GLU A 361 -12.68 19.03 -21.09
C GLU A 361 -11.97 18.28 -22.22
N LYS A 362 -12.58 18.32 -23.41
CA LYS A 362 -12.05 17.73 -24.64
C LYS A 362 -10.94 18.61 -25.21
N GLN A 363 -9.87 17.98 -25.69
CA GLN A 363 -8.78 18.71 -26.35
C GLN A 363 -9.14 18.99 -27.82
N ASP A 364 -8.72 20.13 -28.35
CA ASP A 364 -8.90 20.43 -29.77
C ASP A 364 -8.05 19.50 -30.65
N LEU A 365 -8.53 19.13 -31.84
CA LEU A 365 -7.81 18.26 -32.77
C LEU A 365 -6.39 18.76 -33.08
N SER A 366 -6.15 20.08 -33.13
CA SER A 366 -4.81 20.68 -33.33
C SER A 366 -3.77 20.26 -32.26
N ASN A 367 -4.22 19.84 -31.07
CA ASN A 367 -3.32 19.29 -30.06
C ASN A 367 -2.87 17.85 -30.37
N PHE A 368 -3.63 17.09 -31.15
CA PHE A 368 -3.28 15.72 -31.59
C PHE A 368 -2.66 15.65 -32.99
N THR A 369 -2.97 16.61 -33.88
CA THR A 369 -2.60 16.55 -35.30
C THR A 369 -1.26 17.21 -35.65
N LYS A 370 -0.61 16.69 -36.69
CA LYS A 370 0.55 17.34 -37.33
C LYS A 370 0.23 18.76 -37.83
N PRO A 371 1.25 19.62 -38.06
CA PRO A 371 1.05 20.91 -38.70
C PRO A 371 0.29 20.76 -40.03
N THR A 372 -0.71 21.62 -40.26
CA THR A 372 -1.59 21.56 -41.45
C THR A 372 -0.88 21.83 -42.78
N THR A 373 0.34 22.36 -42.71
CA THR A 373 1.26 22.63 -43.82
C THR A 373 2.22 21.48 -44.13
N GLU A 374 2.31 20.45 -43.27
CA GLU A 374 3.19 19.30 -43.50
C GLU A 374 2.73 18.50 -44.73
N THR A 375 3.66 18.06 -45.57
CA THR A 375 3.35 17.18 -46.71
C THR A 375 2.98 15.79 -46.20
N ILE A 376 1.75 15.34 -46.42
CA ILE A 376 1.27 14.02 -45.97
C ILE A 376 0.96 13.14 -47.18
N THR A 377 1.64 11.99 -47.27
CA THR A 377 1.47 11.02 -48.37
C THR A 377 0.59 9.85 -47.93
N VAL A 378 -0.62 9.78 -48.49
CA VAL A 378 -1.54 8.65 -48.35
C VAL A 378 -1.54 7.81 -49.62
N THR A 379 -1.82 6.52 -49.51
CA THR A 379 -2.04 5.64 -50.65
C THR A 379 -3.47 5.76 -51.15
N GLN A 380 -3.71 5.42 -52.42
CA GLN A 380 -5.06 5.37 -52.99
C GLN A 380 -5.98 4.37 -52.27
N ALA A 381 -5.43 3.36 -51.57
CA ALA A 381 -6.20 2.45 -50.73
C ALA A 381 -6.70 3.16 -49.45
N GLU A 382 -5.81 3.85 -48.73
CA GLU A 382 -6.14 4.63 -47.52
C GLU A 382 -7.16 5.74 -47.77
N VAL A 383 -7.14 6.35 -48.96
CA VAL A 383 -8.16 7.34 -49.40
C VAL A 383 -9.56 6.73 -49.46
N THR A 384 -9.67 5.47 -49.91
CA THR A 384 -10.94 4.76 -50.08
C THR A 384 -11.40 4.08 -48.79
N SER A 385 -10.49 3.49 -48.02
CA SER A 385 -10.80 2.80 -46.76
C SER A 385 -11.07 3.75 -45.60
N LYS A 386 -10.40 4.92 -45.58
CA LYS A 386 -10.43 5.91 -44.48
C LYS A 386 -10.13 5.27 -43.12
N ASP A 387 -9.21 4.30 -43.10
CA ASP A 387 -8.93 3.46 -41.94
C ASP A 387 -7.96 4.09 -40.91
N GLN A 388 -7.58 3.32 -39.88
CA GLN A 388 -6.69 3.79 -38.83
C GLN A 388 -5.26 4.10 -39.32
N ASN A 389 -4.77 3.46 -40.38
CA ASN A 389 -3.47 3.78 -40.98
C ASN A 389 -3.55 5.14 -41.69
N ALA A 390 -4.64 5.38 -42.42
CA ALA A 390 -4.95 6.70 -42.98
C ALA A 390 -4.97 7.76 -41.86
N LEU A 391 -5.64 7.51 -40.73
CA LEU A 391 -5.68 8.44 -39.59
C LEU A 391 -4.29 8.69 -38.98
N ASN A 392 -3.54 7.63 -38.71
CA ASN A 392 -2.24 7.70 -38.04
C ASN A 392 -1.23 8.61 -38.77
N LYS A 393 -1.34 8.76 -40.11
CA LYS A 393 -0.50 9.65 -40.90
C LYS A 393 -0.68 11.14 -40.61
N PHE A 394 -1.82 11.54 -40.04
CA PHE A 394 -2.17 12.92 -39.66
C PHE A 394 -1.89 13.26 -38.19
N LEU A 395 -1.59 12.26 -37.34
CA LEU A 395 -1.39 12.44 -35.90
C LEU A 395 0.08 12.72 -35.56
N LYS A 396 0.33 13.48 -34.49
CA LYS A 396 1.68 13.64 -33.88
C LYS A 396 2.18 12.30 -33.32
N GLN A 397 1.26 11.46 -32.85
CA GLN A 397 1.49 10.13 -32.31
C GLN A 397 0.42 9.18 -32.86
N ALA A 398 0.86 8.12 -33.56
CA ALA A 398 -0.03 7.08 -34.07
C ALA A 398 -0.81 6.42 -32.91
N GLY A 399 -2.09 6.13 -33.13
CA GLY A 399 -2.99 5.55 -32.13
C GLY A 399 -3.48 6.49 -31.02
N SER A 400 -3.09 7.78 -31.00
CA SER A 400 -3.63 8.72 -30.00
C SER A 400 -5.15 8.94 -30.13
N LEU A 401 -5.65 8.95 -31.37
CA LEU A 401 -7.08 8.99 -31.72
C LEU A 401 -7.49 7.75 -32.53
N THR A 402 -8.66 7.20 -32.23
CA THR A 402 -9.25 6.05 -32.93
C THR A 402 -10.22 6.53 -34.02
N VAL A 403 -10.14 5.95 -35.21
CA VAL A 403 -11.01 6.33 -36.34
C VAL A 403 -12.48 5.99 -36.07
N ASN A 404 -13.40 6.87 -36.48
CA ASN A 404 -14.84 6.87 -36.23
C ASN A 404 -15.28 6.98 -34.74
N THR A 405 -14.44 6.60 -33.78
CA THR A 405 -14.68 6.79 -32.34
C THR A 405 -14.27 8.18 -31.86
N ASP A 406 -13.07 8.64 -32.27
CA ASP A 406 -12.52 9.94 -31.89
C ASP A 406 -12.52 10.96 -33.01
N ALA A 407 -12.20 10.53 -34.24
CA ALA A 407 -12.15 11.39 -35.41
C ALA A 407 -12.54 10.66 -36.70
N THR A 408 -13.10 11.38 -37.65
CA THR A 408 -13.32 10.95 -39.04
C THR A 408 -12.41 11.73 -40.00
N ILE A 409 -12.22 11.20 -41.21
CA ILE A 409 -11.38 11.79 -42.26
C ILE A 409 -12.20 11.91 -43.54
N GLU A 410 -12.13 13.07 -44.18
CA GLU A 410 -12.58 13.24 -45.57
C GLU A 410 -11.42 13.67 -46.48
N PHE A 411 -11.37 13.14 -47.70
CA PHE A 411 -10.27 13.35 -48.65
C PHE A 411 -10.72 14.10 -49.89
N ASP A 412 -10.21 15.32 -50.08
CA ASP A 412 -10.36 16.07 -51.33
C ASP A 412 -9.07 15.91 -52.15
N THR A 413 -9.03 14.83 -52.93
CA THR A 413 -7.90 14.48 -53.79
C THR A 413 -7.73 15.42 -54.99
N THR A 414 -8.76 16.22 -55.31
CA THR A 414 -8.71 17.23 -56.36
C THR A 414 -7.94 18.47 -55.89
N ASN A 415 -8.27 18.98 -54.69
CA ASN A 415 -7.63 20.15 -54.11
C ASN A 415 -6.41 19.82 -53.22
N LYS A 416 -5.99 18.55 -53.15
CA LYS A 416 -4.88 18.04 -52.31
C LYS A 416 -5.09 18.28 -50.81
N LYS A 417 -6.32 18.11 -50.32
CA LYS A 417 -6.68 18.34 -48.91
C LYS A 417 -7.18 17.08 -48.22
N ALA A 418 -7.06 17.05 -46.91
CA ALA A 418 -7.84 16.17 -46.06
C ALA A 418 -8.37 16.94 -44.86
N THR A 419 -9.58 16.63 -44.44
CA THR A 419 -10.22 17.22 -43.26
C THR A 419 -10.38 16.15 -42.20
N LEU A 420 -9.73 16.35 -41.05
CA LEU A 420 -10.01 15.58 -39.83
C LEU A 420 -11.09 16.30 -39.04
N THR A 421 -12.13 15.60 -38.61
CA THR A 421 -13.22 16.16 -37.79
C THR A 421 -13.45 15.29 -36.58
N ALA A 422 -13.59 15.89 -35.40
CA ALA A 422 -13.84 15.13 -34.19
C ALA A 422 -15.20 14.42 -34.28
N ALA A 423 -15.25 13.14 -33.91
CA ALA A 423 -16.50 12.40 -33.89
C ALA A 423 -17.44 13.01 -32.84
N GLN A 424 -18.74 13.11 -33.16
CA GLN A 424 -19.75 13.76 -32.32
C GLN A 424 -19.72 13.29 -30.85
N ASN A 425 -19.47 11.99 -30.66
CA ASN A 425 -19.43 11.32 -29.36
C ASN A 425 -18.00 11.03 -28.84
N SER A 426 -16.94 11.59 -29.45
CA SER A 426 -15.57 11.44 -28.91
C SER A 426 -15.50 12.01 -27.50
N THR A 427 -14.87 11.26 -26.58
CA THR A 427 -14.54 11.75 -25.24
C THR A 427 -13.23 12.54 -25.21
N LYS A 428 -12.31 12.26 -26.14
CA LYS A 428 -10.96 12.86 -26.18
C LYS A 428 -10.91 14.21 -26.90
N ALA A 429 -11.58 14.31 -28.06
CA ALA A 429 -11.31 15.33 -29.07
C ALA A 429 -12.53 16.21 -29.39
N GLN A 430 -12.26 17.45 -29.84
CA GLN A 430 -13.23 18.36 -30.42
C GLN A 430 -12.62 19.16 -31.60
N GLY A 431 -13.46 19.89 -32.35
CA GLY A 431 -13.03 20.72 -33.48
C GLY A 431 -12.88 19.98 -34.81
N SER A 432 -12.22 20.65 -35.76
CA SER A 432 -11.92 20.14 -37.10
C SER A 432 -10.63 20.79 -37.63
N VAL A 433 -9.82 20.04 -38.37
CA VAL A 433 -8.50 20.44 -38.86
C VAL A 433 -8.38 20.09 -40.35
N VAL A 434 -8.04 21.09 -41.17
CA VAL A 434 -7.86 20.93 -42.63
C VAL A 434 -6.38 20.97 -42.98
N PHE A 435 -5.88 19.87 -43.55
CA PHE A 435 -4.55 19.76 -44.14
C PHE A 435 -4.59 20.21 -45.60
N THR A 436 -3.60 20.99 -46.04
CA THR A 436 -3.61 21.64 -47.36
C THR A 436 -2.59 21.08 -48.35
N ASN A 437 -1.83 20.06 -47.95
CA ASN A 437 -0.71 19.50 -48.72
C ASN A 437 -0.71 17.96 -48.67
N VAL A 438 -1.83 17.35 -49.05
CA VAL A 438 -2.03 15.89 -49.05
C VAL A 438 -1.78 15.33 -50.46
N THR A 439 -0.84 14.40 -50.55
CA THR A 439 -0.44 13.73 -51.80
C THR A 439 -0.96 12.29 -51.81
N VAL A 440 -1.52 11.85 -52.93
CA VAL A 440 -2.01 10.47 -53.11
C VAL A 440 -1.03 9.66 -53.96
N GLU A 441 -0.39 8.67 -53.33
CA GLU A 441 0.39 7.64 -54.01
C GLU A 441 -0.54 6.61 -54.66
N LYS A 442 -0.36 6.39 -55.97
CA LYS A 442 -1.22 5.50 -56.76
C LYS A 442 -0.41 4.29 -57.24
N PRO A 443 -0.90 3.04 -57.07
CA PRO A 443 -0.23 1.86 -57.60
C PRO A 443 -0.15 1.93 -59.12
N ALA A 444 0.92 1.40 -59.72
CA ALA A 444 1.09 1.42 -61.17
C ALA A 444 0.07 0.51 -61.88
N LEU A 445 -0.61 1.01 -62.91
CA LEU A 445 -1.62 0.25 -63.66
C LEU A 445 -1.00 -1.00 -64.32
N SER A 446 0.25 -0.91 -64.75
CA SER A 446 1.04 -2.01 -65.34
C SER A 446 1.33 -3.17 -64.38
N GLN A 447 1.15 -3.00 -63.06
CA GLN A 447 1.23 -4.09 -62.08
C GLN A 447 -0.13 -4.80 -61.86
N LYS A 448 -1.21 -4.30 -62.47
CA LYS A 448 -2.57 -4.85 -62.36
C LYS A 448 -3.19 -5.23 -63.70
N LEU A 449 -2.78 -4.59 -64.79
CA LEU A 449 -3.07 -5.02 -66.16
C LEU A 449 -1.82 -5.76 -66.69
N THR A 450 -1.74 -7.05 -66.37
CA THR A 450 -0.64 -7.94 -66.72
C THR A 450 -0.85 -8.59 -68.10
N GLU A 451 -2.07 -9.02 -68.39
CA GLU A 451 -2.46 -9.63 -69.66
C GLU A 451 -2.79 -8.53 -70.69
N LYS A 452 -1.80 -8.19 -71.51
CA LYS A 452 -1.90 -7.15 -72.54
C LYS A 452 -2.37 -7.68 -73.89
N GLU A 453 -2.05 -8.94 -74.20
CA GLU A 453 -2.51 -9.66 -75.39
C GLU A 453 -3.94 -10.17 -75.16
N LEU A 454 -4.93 -9.35 -75.57
CA LEU A 454 -6.34 -9.63 -75.34
C LEU A 454 -6.87 -10.77 -76.24
N GLY A 455 -6.19 -11.05 -77.35
CA GLY A 455 -6.61 -12.03 -78.36
C GLY A 455 -7.66 -11.46 -79.32
N GLN A 456 -8.51 -12.33 -79.86
CA GLN A 456 -9.51 -11.94 -80.86
C GLN A 456 -10.74 -11.28 -80.19
N ILE A 457 -11.18 -10.14 -80.72
CA ILE A 457 -12.38 -9.40 -80.30
C ILE A 457 -13.36 -9.21 -81.46
N ASN A 458 -14.65 -9.14 -81.17
CA ASN A 458 -15.71 -9.07 -82.18
C ASN A 458 -15.76 -7.77 -83.02
N ALA A 459 -15.22 -6.65 -82.51
CA ALA A 459 -15.16 -5.38 -83.21
C ALA A 459 -14.12 -4.43 -82.59
N ARG A 460 -13.51 -3.55 -83.40
CA ARG A 460 -12.59 -2.49 -82.95
C ARG A 460 -13.34 -1.36 -82.21
N THR A 461 -13.80 -1.63 -80.99
CA THR A 461 -14.57 -0.69 -80.15
C THR A 461 -14.02 -0.64 -78.73
N GLN A 462 -14.18 0.51 -78.06
CA GLN A 462 -13.79 0.67 -76.65
C GLN A 462 -14.47 -0.37 -75.75
N ALA A 463 -15.75 -0.68 -76.00
CA ALA A 463 -16.51 -1.67 -75.24
C ALA A 463 -15.96 -3.11 -75.40
N ALA A 464 -15.64 -3.53 -76.62
CA ALA A 464 -15.08 -4.86 -76.89
C ALA A 464 -13.67 -5.02 -76.28
N VAL A 465 -12.80 -4.01 -76.43
CA VAL A 465 -11.47 -3.98 -75.80
C VAL A 465 -11.59 -4.02 -74.28
N LYS A 466 -12.50 -3.22 -73.69
CA LYS A 466 -12.76 -3.22 -72.24
C LYS A 466 -13.22 -4.59 -71.74
N ALA A 467 -14.17 -5.23 -72.44
CA ALA A 467 -14.67 -6.55 -72.08
C ALA A 467 -13.58 -7.63 -72.13
N ALA A 468 -12.77 -7.65 -73.20
CA ALA A 468 -11.66 -8.59 -73.33
C ALA A 468 -10.56 -8.34 -72.26
N MET A 469 -10.23 -7.08 -71.99
CA MET A 469 -9.27 -6.68 -70.95
C MET A 469 -9.71 -7.13 -69.54
N LEU A 470 -10.99 -6.94 -69.17
CA LEU A 470 -11.54 -7.39 -67.88
C LEU A 470 -11.77 -8.92 -67.79
N SER A 471 -11.95 -9.59 -68.92
CA SER A 471 -12.03 -11.05 -69.00
C SER A 471 -10.66 -11.72 -68.83
N LYS A 472 -9.60 -11.09 -69.35
CA LYS A 472 -8.20 -11.55 -69.21
C LYS A 472 -7.59 -11.21 -67.86
N ASN A 473 -7.77 -9.97 -67.39
CA ASN A 473 -7.21 -9.47 -66.14
C ASN A 473 -8.27 -9.56 -65.03
N THR A 474 -8.61 -10.77 -64.59
CA THR A 474 -9.70 -11.02 -63.63
C THR A 474 -9.51 -10.29 -62.29
N ASN A 475 -8.27 -10.02 -61.90
CA ASN A 475 -7.91 -9.20 -60.74
C ASN A 475 -8.34 -7.71 -60.85
N LEU A 476 -8.76 -7.24 -62.03
CA LEU A 476 -9.35 -5.91 -62.24
C LEU A 476 -10.87 -5.89 -62.04
N GLN A 477 -11.54 -7.04 -61.86
CA GLN A 477 -13.00 -7.09 -61.68
C GLN A 477 -13.47 -6.38 -60.40
N ASN A 478 -12.58 -6.30 -59.39
CA ASN A 478 -12.80 -5.60 -58.11
C ASN A 478 -12.43 -4.10 -58.16
N VAL A 479 -11.99 -3.58 -59.32
CA VAL A 479 -11.81 -2.14 -59.57
C VAL A 479 -13.13 -1.56 -60.08
N ASP A 480 -13.40 -0.26 -59.90
CA ASP A 480 -14.55 0.38 -60.54
C ASP A 480 -14.42 0.35 -62.07
N GLN A 481 -15.09 -0.64 -62.65
CA GLN A 481 -15.01 -0.91 -64.07
C GLN A 481 -15.46 0.28 -64.92
N ASN A 482 -16.29 1.18 -64.39
CA ASN A 482 -16.79 2.35 -65.12
C ASN A 482 -15.73 3.43 -65.33
N ARG A 483 -14.69 3.47 -64.48
CA ARG A 483 -13.64 4.52 -64.50
C ARG A 483 -12.43 4.15 -65.36
N PHE A 484 -12.43 3.00 -66.03
CA PHE A 484 -11.47 2.70 -67.11
C PHE A 484 -11.78 3.49 -68.38
N THR A 485 -10.81 4.28 -68.84
CA THR A 485 -10.83 4.93 -70.15
C THR A 485 -10.04 4.08 -71.14
N ILE A 486 -10.63 3.83 -72.32
CA ILE A 486 -10.01 3.07 -73.41
C ILE A 486 -9.83 4.00 -74.61
N THR A 487 -8.60 4.26 -75.00
CA THR A 487 -8.25 5.05 -76.18
C THR A 487 -7.74 4.11 -77.26
N LEU A 488 -8.57 3.80 -78.25
CA LEU A 488 -8.13 3.08 -79.46
C LEU A 488 -7.08 3.93 -80.20
N ASP A 489 -6.10 3.30 -80.85
CA ASP A 489 -5.17 4.02 -81.73
C ASP A 489 -5.93 4.72 -82.88
N THR A 490 -5.46 5.89 -83.29
CA THR A 490 -6.07 6.71 -84.35
C THR A 490 -5.92 6.07 -85.73
N ASP A 491 -4.90 5.23 -85.92
CA ASP A 491 -4.74 4.41 -87.11
C ASP A 491 -5.66 3.19 -87.03
N ALA A 492 -6.70 3.17 -87.87
CA ALA A 492 -7.68 2.09 -87.92
C ALA A 492 -7.10 0.74 -88.39
N SER A 493 -5.92 0.73 -89.02
CA SER A 493 -5.22 -0.52 -89.37
C SER A 493 -4.52 -1.16 -88.18
N LYS A 494 -4.20 -0.39 -87.13
CA LYS A 494 -3.57 -0.92 -85.92
C LYS A 494 -4.59 -1.51 -84.96
N SER A 495 -4.14 -2.57 -84.30
CA SER A 495 -4.96 -3.46 -83.49
C SER A 495 -4.57 -3.39 -82.01
N ASN A 496 -4.42 -2.15 -81.53
CA ASN A 496 -3.93 -1.75 -80.21
C ASN A 496 -4.84 -0.68 -79.58
N ALA A 497 -4.76 -0.54 -78.26
CA ALA A 497 -5.42 0.49 -77.49
C ALA A 497 -4.61 0.86 -76.23
N LYS A 498 -4.80 2.07 -75.74
CA LYS A 498 -4.27 2.56 -74.46
C LYS A 498 -5.37 2.51 -73.40
N VAL A 499 -4.99 2.06 -72.20
CA VAL A 499 -5.86 1.94 -71.04
C VAL A 499 -5.34 2.85 -69.93
N THR A 500 -6.22 3.66 -69.37
CA THR A 500 -5.95 4.45 -68.15
C THR A 500 -7.10 4.27 -67.15
N HIS A 501 -6.79 4.45 -65.86
CA HIS A 501 -7.78 4.45 -64.79
C HIS A 501 -7.32 5.43 -63.70
N PRO A 502 -8.19 6.34 -63.21
CA PRO A 502 -7.80 7.48 -62.38
C PRO A 502 -7.15 7.11 -61.04
N ASP A 503 -7.43 5.92 -60.50
CA ASP A 503 -6.88 5.44 -59.22
C ASP A 503 -5.49 4.77 -59.36
N PHE A 504 -4.98 4.61 -60.59
CA PHE A 504 -3.67 4.02 -60.86
C PHE A 504 -2.72 5.05 -61.47
N ALA A 505 -1.41 4.79 -61.36
CA ALA A 505 -0.38 5.56 -62.03
C ALA A 505 -0.06 4.97 -63.41
N GLY A 506 0.08 5.84 -64.41
CA GLY A 506 0.50 5.48 -65.76
C GLY A 506 -0.62 5.02 -66.70
N GLU A 507 -0.22 4.75 -67.94
CA GLU A 507 -1.03 4.24 -69.04
C GLU A 507 -0.47 2.86 -69.45
N VAL A 508 -1.34 1.95 -69.88
CA VAL A 508 -0.95 0.62 -70.36
C VAL A 508 -1.49 0.40 -71.77
N GLU A 509 -0.60 0.06 -72.70
CA GLU A 509 -0.98 -0.38 -74.03
C GLU A 509 -1.34 -1.87 -74.03
N VAL A 510 -2.41 -2.20 -74.77
CA VAL A 510 -2.97 -3.54 -74.94
C VAL A 510 -3.23 -3.81 -76.43
N SER A 511 -3.17 -5.08 -76.80
CA SER A 511 -3.15 -5.59 -78.18
C SER A 511 -4.29 -6.60 -78.38
N PHE A 512 -4.84 -6.66 -79.59
CA PHE A 512 -5.94 -7.55 -79.95
C PHE A 512 -5.89 -7.89 -81.44
N SER A 513 -6.70 -8.85 -81.89
CA SER A 513 -7.07 -9.01 -83.31
C SER A 513 -8.57 -8.84 -83.48
N VAL A 514 -9.03 -8.38 -84.64
CA VAL A 514 -10.47 -8.18 -84.88
C VAL A 514 -11.01 -9.39 -85.65
N GLN A 515 -12.10 -9.98 -85.16
CA GLN A 515 -12.82 -11.04 -85.86
C GLN A 515 -13.37 -10.49 -87.18
N LEU A 516 -13.10 -11.18 -88.28
CA LEU A 516 -13.61 -10.78 -89.59
C LEU A 516 -15.12 -10.99 -89.65
N LYS A 517 -15.84 -10.11 -90.36
CA LYS A 517 -17.27 -10.31 -90.60
C LYS A 517 -17.47 -11.40 -91.64
N LEU A 518 -18.46 -12.26 -91.46
CA LEU A 518 -18.82 -13.23 -92.51
C LEU A 518 -19.24 -12.51 -93.81
N GLU A 519 -19.71 -11.27 -93.69
CA GLU A 519 -20.12 -10.38 -94.80
C GLU A 519 -18.97 -9.85 -95.65
N SER A 520 -17.72 -9.84 -95.14
CA SER A 520 -16.54 -9.60 -95.99
C SER A 520 -16.11 -10.83 -96.80
N ILE A 521 -16.74 -11.99 -96.58
CA ILE A 521 -16.52 -13.23 -97.33
C ILE A 521 -17.72 -13.52 -98.25
N LEU A 522 -18.95 -13.46 -97.72
CA LEU A 522 -20.20 -13.62 -98.46
C LEU A 522 -20.88 -12.25 -98.67
N THR A 523 -20.45 -11.57 -99.73
CA THR A 523 -21.05 -10.30 -100.17
C THR A 523 -22.50 -10.50 -100.62
N SER A 524 -23.29 -9.43 -100.66
CA SER A 524 -24.72 -9.51 -101.01
C SER A 524 -25.01 -10.14 -102.38
N THR A 525 -24.15 -9.91 -103.37
CA THR A 525 -24.24 -10.49 -104.72
C THR A 525 -23.94 -11.99 -104.78
N GLN A 526 -23.33 -12.57 -103.74
CA GLN A 526 -23.05 -14.00 -103.62
C GLN A 526 -24.13 -14.76 -102.83
N ARG A 527 -25.17 -14.07 -102.33
CA ARG A 527 -26.21 -14.69 -101.47
C ARG A 527 -27.24 -15.52 -102.22
N ASP A 528 -27.34 -15.41 -103.54
CA ASP A 528 -28.15 -16.34 -104.33
C ASP A 528 -27.31 -17.49 -104.89
N LEU A 529 -27.60 -18.71 -104.44
CA LEU A 529 -27.00 -19.92 -104.99
C LEU A 529 -27.68 -20.37 -106.29
N GLY A 530 -28.82 -19.78 -106.67
CA GLY A 530 -29.51 -20.08 -107.92
C GLY A 530 -30.18 -21.46 -107.87
N LYS A 531 -30.06 -22.26 -108.92
CA LYS A 531 -30.64 -23.62 -108.96
C LYS A 531 -29.73 -24.63 -108.27
N LEU A 532 -30.28 -25.34 -107.28
CA LEU A 532 -29.68 -26.49 -106.60
C LEU A 532 -30.45 -27.78 -106.95
N PRO A 533 -29.78 -28.95 -106.96
CA PRO A 533 -30.44 -30.22 -107.30
C PRO A 533 -31.45 -30.68 -106.22
N GLU A 534 -31.27 -30.25 -104.97
CA GLU A 534 -32.08 -30.64 -103.82
C GLU A 534 -31.99 -29.60 -102.69
N ARG A 535 -32.88 -29.70 -101.69
CA ARG A 535 -32.84 -28.88 -100.47
C ARG A 535 -32.08 -29.61 -99.35
N SER A 536 -30.76 -29.75 -99.50
CA SER A 536 -29.87 -30.35 -98.50
C SER A 536 -28.73 -29.41 -98.09
N VAL A 537 -28.16 -29.63 -96.90
CA VAL A 537 -27.00 -28.87 -96.40
C VAL A 537 -25.78 -29.10 -97.30
N ASP A 538 -25.59 -30.33 -97.79
CA ASP A 538 -24.46 -30.67 -98.64
C ASP A 538 -24.60 -30.11 -100.05
N ALA A 539 -25.81 -30.01 -100.62
CA ALA A 539 -26.04 -29.30 -101.87
C ALA A 539 -25.69 -27.80 -101.75
N VAL A 540 -26.08 -27.16 -100.64
CA VAL A 540 -25.72 -25.77 -100.33
C VAL A 540 -24.21 -25.61 -100.14
N ARG A 541 -23.57 -26.46 -99.33
CA ARG A 541 -22.11 -26.42 -99.09
C ARG A 541 -21.31 -26.66 -100.38
N LYS A 542 -21.72 -27.64 -101.18
CA LYS A 542 -21.13 -27.94 -102.51
C LYS A 542 -21.27 -26.76 -103.46
N ALA A 543 -22.43 -26.08 -103.49
CA ALA A 543 -22.63 -24.90 -104.32
C ALA A 543 -21.77 -23.70 -103.89
N LEU A 544 -21.59 -23.45 -102.59
CA LEU A 544 -20.69 -22.41 -102.06
C LEU A 544 -19.23 -22.65 -102.51
N LEU A 545 -18.78 -23.91 -102.53
CA LEU A 545 -17.46 -24.31 -103.02
C LEU A 545 -17.37 -24.21 -104.55
N THR A 546 -18.32 -24.77 -105.30
CA THR A 546 -18.32 -24.79 -106.77
C THR A 546 -18.43 -23.39 -107.38
N LYS A 547 -19.22 -22.48 -106.77
CA LYS A 547 -19.27 -21.07 -107.15
C LYS A 547 -18.05 -20.25 -106.68
N LYS A 548 -17.06 -20.85 -106.00
CA LYS A 548 -15.88 -20.19 -105.44
C LYS A 548 -16.22 -19.05 -104.46
N ILE A 549 -17.34 -19.15 -103.75
CA ILE A 549 -17.80 -18.14 -102.78
C ILE A 549 -16.96 -18.21 -101.50
N ILE A 550 -16.64 -19.42 -101.04
CA ILE A 550 -15.89 -19.66 -99.80
C ILE A 550 -14.46 -20.19 -100.03
N SER A 551 -13.98 -20.22 -101.28
CA SER A 551 -12.66 -20.79 -101.62
C SER A 551 -11.46 -19.92 -101.22
N SER A 552 -11.70 -18.73 -100.67
CA SER A 552 -10.68 -17.89 -100.01
C SER A 552 -10.46 -18.25 -98.53
N LEU A 553 -11.33 -19.07 -97.94
CA LEU A 553 -11.21 -19.56 -96.58
C LEU A 553 -10.25 -20.76 -96.48
N THR A 554 -9.55 -20.91 -95.36
CA THR A 554 -8.74 -22.12 -95.09
C THR A 554 -9.63 -23.37 -94.97
N PRO A 555 -9.10 -24.59 -95.15
CA PRO A 555 -9.88 -25.82 -94.96
C PRO A 555 -10.48 -25.98 -93.57
N GLU A 556 -9.89 -25.35 -92.55
CA GLU A 556 -10.41 -25.30 -91.17
C GLU A 556 -11.59 -24.31 -91.08
N GLN A 557 -11.42 -23.09 -91.56
CA GLN A 557 -12.48 -22.07 -91.64
C GLN A 557 -13.70 -22.56 -92.44
N GLN A 558 -13.50 -23.37 -93.49
CA GLN A 558 -14.58 -23.99 -94.25
C GLN A 558 -15.35 -25.07 -93.45
N GLN A 559 -14.67 -25.83 -92.58
CA GLN A 559 -15.31 -26.78 -91.66
C GLN A 559 -16.09 -26.05 -90.57
N HIS A 560 -15.56 -24.91 -90.10
CA HIS A 560 -16.21 -24.01 -89.15
C HIS A 560 -17.40 -23.22 -89.73
N LEU A 561 -17.79 -23.43 -91.00
CA LEU A 561 -19.05 -22.90 -91.54
C LEU A 561 -20.23 -23.83 -91.18
N LYS A 562 -21.09 -23.34 -90.28
CA LYS A 562 -22.40 -23.94 -89.97
C LYS A 562 -23.43 -23.45 -90.98
N ILE A 563 -24.26 -24.35 -91.50
CA ILE A 563 -25.30 -24.07 -92.49
C ILE A 563 -26.61 -24.65 -91.96
N GLU A 564 -27.63 -23.82 -91.82
CA GLU A 564 -28.95 -24.19 -91.29
C GLU A 564 -30.04 -23.89 -92.33
N LEU A 565 -30.74 -24.92 -92.81
CA LEU A 565 -31.83 -24.78 -93.78
C LEU A 565 -33.07 -24.20 -93.10
N ILE A 566 -33.59 -23.08 -93.59
CA ILE A 566 -34.82 -22.47 -93.05
C ILE A 566 -36.02 -23.34 -93.44
N GLU A 567 -36.84 -23.72 -92.45
CA GLU A 567 -37.95 -24.67 -92.65
C GLU A 567 -38.93 -24.18 -93.72
N ASN A 568 -39.38 -25.11 -94.58
CA ASN A 568 -40.35 -24.87 -95.67
C ASN A 568 -39.98 -23.74 -96.64
N LYS A 569 -38.70 -23.37 -96.72
CA LYS A 569 -38.16 -22.36 -97.64
C LYS A 569 -36.91 -22.85 -98.38
N ASN A 570 -36.63 -22.19 -99.50
CA ASN A 570 -35.35 -22.26 -100.20
C ASN A 570 -34.39 -21.16 -99.70
N GLU A 571 -34.28 -21.05 -98.38
CA GLU A 571 -33.39 -20.15 -97.64
C GLU A 571 -32.47 -20.99 -96.74
N ALA A 572 -31.24 -20.54 -96.50
CA ALA A 572 -30.37 -21.10 -95.47
C ALA A 572 -29.60 -19.99 -94.75
N ASP A 573 -29.36 -20.14 -93.46
CA ASP A 573 -28.49 -19.27 -92.68
C ASP A 573 -27.11 -19.89 -92.54
N ILE A 574 -26.08 -19.10 -92.83
CA ILE A 574 -24.66 -19.46 -92.70
C ILE A 574 -24.07 -18.68 -91.53
N SER A 575 -23.38 -19.37 -90.62
CA SER A 575 -22.67 -18.77 -89.47
C SER A 575 -21.33 -19.49 -89.25
N SER A 576 -20.47 -18.94 -88.39
CA SER A 576 -19.18 -19.55 -88.08
C SER A 576 -18.69 -19.21 -86.67
N SER A 577 -17.78 -20.01 -86.12
CA SER A 577 -16.96 -19.65 -84.96
C SER A 577 -15.93 -18.57 -85.29
N ASP A 578 -15.45 -18.54 -86.53
CA ASP A 578 -14.26 -17.79 -86.92
C ASP A 578 -14.60 -16.38 -87.43
N PHE A 579 -15.86 -16.19 -87.84
CA PHE A 579 -16.38 -14.97 -88.44
C PHE A 579 -17.60 -14.46 -87.69
N SER A 580 -17.65 -13.15 -87.41
CA SER A 580 -18.79 -12.55 -86.72
C SER A 580 -19.99 -12.38 -87.66
N GLY A 581 -21.16 -12.81 -87.21
CA GLY A 581 -22.46 -12.60 -87.86
C GLY A 581 -22.97 -13.79 -88.67
N THR A 582 -24.28 -13.78 -88.92
CA THR A 582 -25.01 -14.80 -89.69
C THR A 582 -25.49 -14.21 -91.01
N ILE A 583 -25.41 -14.98 -92.09
CA ILE A 583 -25.82 -14.55 -93.43
C ILE A 583 -26.87 -15.50 -93.99
N ARG A 584 -28.02 -14.93 -94.32
CA ARG A 584 -29.03 -15.63 -95.10
C ARG A 584 -28.64 -15.67 -96.58
N ILE A 585 -28.75 -16.86 -97.15
CA ILE A 585 -28.64 -17.13 -98.58
C ILE A 585 -29.98 -17.67 -99.12
N THR A 586 -30.21 -17.46 -100.42
CA THR A 586 -31.37 -17.95 -101.16
C THR A 586 -30.96 -18.98 -102.20
N PHE A 587 -31.91 -19.80 -102.62
CA PHE A 587 -31.78 -20.68 -103.78
C PHE A 587 -33.16 -21.02 -104.37
N SER A 588 -33.14 -21.87 -105.39
CA SER A 588 -34.29 -22.55 -105.96
C SER A 588 -33.95 -24.02 -106.12
N VAL A 589 -34.88 -24.93 -105.84
CA VAL A 589 -34.69 -26.36 -106.10
C VAL A 589 -35.09 -26.64 -107.55
N GLN A 590 -34.29 -27.45 -108.25
CA GLN A 590 -34.58 -27.85 -109.62
C GLN A 590 -35.73 -28.86 -109.65
N SER A 591 -36.92 -28.41 -110.05
CA SER A 591 -38.01 -29.28 -110.45
C SER A 591 -37.59 -30.16 -111.64
N TYR A 592 -37.92 -31.45 -111.55
CA TYR A 592 -37.89 -32.43 -112.63
C TYR A 592 -39.30 -32.71 -113.12
#